data_AF-A0A0B2V7R2-F1
#
_entry.id   AF-A0A0B2V7R2-F1
#
_cell.length_a   1.000
_cell.length_b   1.000
_cell.length_c   1.000
_cell.angle_alpha   90.00
_cell.angle_beta   90.00
_cell.angle_gamma   90.00
#
_symmetry.space_group_name_H-M   'P 1'
#
loop_
_entity.id
_entity.type
_entity.pdbx_description
1 polymer ?
#
loop_
_entity_poly.entity_id
_entity_poly.type
_entity_poly.pdbx_seq_one_letter_code
_entity_poly.pdbx_strand_id
1 'polypeptide(L)'
;MECEGLRFFIYRDPRRAEGDSASDVLRFKRRSFSQHVLSDRQNAEENEDRRQCFSQISPTPPTDNGIGHAEPDEKEIKKRGRRAAPASVPDEFFGVYCLISRSPNKYFKNRCYIGYTVDPNRRIRQHNAGKQFGGASRTDHRGPWDMVCIIHGFPNSVSALRFEWAWQNPDKSRRLRSLSLKKKQKESAFAFRFRIACHMLNSDPWRRLSLTFRWLLPSSEIAFPPELPLSPHMSVARGLVEKTSTLVPQLPEQYIYIRKCAICSQTISKISELVRCTAQQQSCGSHFHMRCLSKTVLAASNELHAQLFPISGKCPKCDATFIWGDLIRDQRLLLSIDKAKPIFINEEHAVSKVPAGKLLKI
;
A
#
# COMPACT_ATOMS: atom_id res chain seq x y z
N MET A 1 -63.55 15.78 25.97
CA MET A 1 -63.33 15.81 24.51
C MET A 1 -62.08 15.02 24.24
N GLU A 2 -62.28 13.91 23.55
CA GLU A 2 -61.44 12.71 23.50
C GLU A 2 -60.21 12.85 22.59
N CYS A 3 -59.21 12.03 22.89
CA CYS A 3 -58.08 11.63 22.05
C CYS A 3 -58.55 10.90 20.79
N GLU A 4 -57.83 11.03 19.65
CA GLU A 4 -57.44 9.99 18.66
C GLU A 4 -56.49 10.67 17.64
N GLY A 5 -55.39 10.14 17.10
CA GLY A 5 -55.00 8.75 16.86
C GLY A 5 -55.18 8.40 15.38
N LEU A 6 -54.26 8.77 14.47
CA LEU A 6 -54.32 8.32 13.06
C LEU A 6 -53.14 7.42 12.68
N ARG A 7 -53.54 6.18 12.38
CA ARG A 7 -52.78 4.99 12.05
C ARG A 7 -52.42 4.92 10.56
N PHE A 8 -51.35 4.16 10.34
CA PHE A 8 -50.93 3.51 9.10
C PHE A 8 -52.07 2.83 8.34
N PHE A 9 -52.15 3.06 7.03
CA PHE A 9 -52.90 2.22 6.10
C PHE A 9 -51.96 1.23 5.40
N ILE A 10 -52.14 -0.05 5.73
CA ILE A 10 -51.67 -1.20 4.96
C ILE A 10 -52.84 -1.62 4.07
N TYR A 11 -52.66 -1.58 2.75
CA TYR A 11 -53.63 -2.15 1.81
C TYR A 11 -53.17 -3.56 1.43
N ARG A 12 -53.98 -4.56 1.78
CA ARG A 12 -53.89 -5.97 1.35
C ARG A 12 -55.13 -6.25 0.53
N ASP A 13 -54.96 -6.69 -0.72
CA ASP A 13 -56.04 -7.24 -1.55
C ASP A 13 -55.77 -8.76 -1.78
N PRO A 14 -56.74 -9.66 -1.51
CA PRO A 14 -56.61 -11.10 -1.68
C PRO A 14 -57.46 -11.67 -2.84
N ARG A 15 -56.91 -12.70 -3.53
CA ARG A 15 -57.54 -13.93 -4.12
C ARG A 15 -56.59 -14.50 -5.21
N ARG A 16 -55.93 -15.67 -5.00
CA ARG A 16 -56.32 -17.07 -5.36
C ARG A 16 -56.59 -17.24 -6.87
N ALA A 17 -56.12 -18.26 -7.61
CA ALA A 17 -55.41 -19.51 -7.31
C ALA A 17 -54.85 -20.13 -8.64
N GLU A 18 -54.03 -21.19 -8.48
CA GLU A 18 -53.65 -22.25 -9.47
C GLU A 18 -52.82 -21.81 -10.70
N GLY A 19 -51.74 -22.46 -11.11
CA GLY A 19 -51.17 -23.76 -10.80
C GLY A 19 -50.79 -24.42 -12.13
N ASP A 20 -49.52 -24.30 -12.57
CA ASP A 20 -48.94 -25.31 -13.47
C ASP A 20 -47.41 -25.30 -13.50
N SER A 21 -46.89 -26.46 -13.86
CA SER A 21 -45.55 -26.99 -13.60
C SER A 21 -44.49 -26.69 -14.67
N ALA A 22 -43.26 -27.09 -14.32
CA ALA A 22 -42.09 -27.35 -15.18
C ALA A 22 -41.05 -26.23 -15.42
N SER A 23 -39.91 -26.43 -14.75
CA SER A 23 -38.53 -26.30 -15.25
C SER A 23 -38.12 -25.01 -15.97
N ASP A 24 -37.39 -24.13 -15.28
CA ASP A 24 -36.06 -23.73 -15.75
C ASP A 24 -35.20 -23.12 -14.63
N VAL A 25 -34.17 -23.88 -14.25
CA VAL A 25 -33.14 -23.49 -13.29
C VAL A 25 -32.07 -22.71 -14.03
N LEU A 26 -32.17 -21.38 -14.09
CA LEU A 26 -31.06 -20.54 -14.54
C LEU A 26 -30.23 -20.04 -13.34
N ARG A 27 -29.21 -20.86 -13.05
CA ARG A 27 -28.02 -20.54 -12.24
C ARG A 27 -27.48 -19.15 -12.56
N PHE A 28 -27.60 -18.24 -11.60
CA PHE A 28 -26.76 -17.05 -11.52
C PHE A 28 -25.29 -17.46 -11.33
N LYS A 29 -24.53 -17.53 -12.43
CA LYS A 29 -23.06 -17.65 -12.39
C LYS A 29 -22.45 -16.34 -11.86
N ARG A 30 -22.36 -16.21 -10.53
CA ARG A 30 -21.41 -15.29 -9.89
C ARG A 30 -19.99 -15.75 -10.22
N ARG A 31 -19.39 -15.23 -11.29
CA ARG A 31 -17.94 -15.36 -11.51
C ARG A 31 -17.20 -14.40 -10.57
N SER A 32 -16.80 -14.92 -9.42
CA SER A 32 -15.86 -14.28 -8.50
C SER A 32 -14.48 -14.26 -9.15
N PHE A 33 -14.03 -13.08 -9.60
CA PHE A 33 -12.68 -12.86 -10.15
C PHE A 33 -11.59 -12.75 -9.05
N SER A 34 -11.92 -13.06 -7.79
CA SER A 34 -11.00 -12.96 -6.65
C SER A 34 -10.06 -14.17 -6.49
N GLN A 35 -10.31 -15.30 -7.16
CA GLN A 35 -9.53 -16.53 -6.96
C GLN A 35 -8.18 -16.53 -7.70
N HIS A 36 -8.08 -15.88 -8.86
CA HIS A 36 -6.82 -15.86 -9.62
C HIS A 36 -5.69 -15.04 -8.98
N VAL A 37 -5.99 -14.19 -8.00
CA VAL A 37 -4.98 -13.38 -7.29
C VAL A 37 -4.52 -14.08 -6.00
N LEU A 38 -5.27 -15.07 -5.51
CA LEU A 38 -4.90 -15.87 -4.34
C LEU A 38 -3.99 -17.06 -4.72
N SER A 39 -4.12 -17.61 -5.93
CA SER A 39 -3.24 -18.68 -6.43
C SER A 39 -1.78 -18.23 -6.64
N ASP A 40 -1.57 -16.95 -6.98
CA ASP A 40 -0.22 -16.40 -7.17
C ASP A 40 0.53 -16.19 -5.85
N ARG A 41 -0.16 -16.24 -4.70
CA ARG A 41 0.47 -16.23 -3.37
C ARG A 41 0.97 -17.60 -2.94
N GLN A 42 0.25 -18.67 -3.26
CA GLN A 42 0.66 -20.05 -2.91
C GLN A 42 1.87 -20.51 -3.73
N ASN A 43 1.95 -20.15 -5.01
CA ASN A 43 3.08 -20.49 -5.88
C ASN A 43 4.39 -19.72 -5.55
N ALA A 44 4.31 -18.66 -4.74
CA ALA A 44 5.48 -17.90 -4.31
C ALA A 44 6.13 -18.49 -3.05
N GLU A 45 5.36 -19.16 -2.19
CA GLU A 45 5.86 -19.83 -0.98
C GLU A 45 6.46 -21.22 -1.30
N GLU A 46 5.94 -21.96 -2.29
CA GLU A 46 6.49 -23.28 -2.69
C GLU A 46 7.83 -23.22 -3.43
N ASN A 47 8.25 -22.07 -3.96
CA ASN A 47 9.48 -21.93 -4.73
C ASN A 47 10.71 -21.53 -3.89
N GLU A 48 10.52 -21.18 -2.62
CA GLU A 48 11.62 -20.93 -1.67
C GLU A 48 12.11 -22.23 -1.00
N ASP A 49 11.24 -23.23 -0.80
CA ASP A 49 11.61 -24.54 -0.23
C ASP A 49 12.35 -25.48 -1.20
N ARG A 50 12.33 -25.20 -2.51
CA ARG A 50 12.98 -26.05 -3.53
C ARG A 50 14.45 -25.73 -3.79
N ARG A 51 15.04 -24.78 -3.06
CA ARG A 51 16.47 -24.40 -3.16
C ARG A 51 17.36 -24.96 -2.04
N GLN A 52 16.81 -25.79 -1.14
CA GLN A 52 17.56 -26.51 -0.11
C GLN A 52 17.33 -28.01 -0.22
N CYS A 53 17.83 -28.66 -1.27
CA CYS A 53 18.15 -30.09 -1.21
C CYS A 53 18.92 -30.51 -2.46
N PHE A 54 20.26 -30.40 -2.45
CA PHE A 54 21.15 -31.24 -3.27
C PHE A 54 22.57 -31.12 -2.73
N SER A 55 22.89 -31.94 -1.73
CA SER A 55 24.28 -32.23 -1.36
C SER A 55 24.36 -33.51 -0.54
N GLN A 56 24.22 -34.69 -1.16
CA GLN A 56 24.80 -35.94 -0.63
C GLN A 56 25.14 -36.88 -1.80
N ILE A 57 26.42 -36.90 -2.18
CA ILE A 57 27.04 -38.04 -2.85
C ILE A 57 28.36 -38.30 -2.12
N SER A 58 28.46 -39.48 -1.52
CA SER A 58 29.61 -39.98 -0.76
C SER A 58 30.79 -40.32 -1.69
N PRO A 59 32.06 -40.21 -1.24
CA PRO A 59 33.22 -40.64 -2.02
C PRO A 59 33.74 -42.02 -1.59
N THR A 60 34.25 -42.78 -2.55
CA THR A 60 35.19 -43.91 -2.36
C THR A 60 36.57 -43.52 -2.92
N PRO A 61 37.69 -44.06 -2.40
CA PRO A 61 39.03 -43.53 -2.65
C PRO A 61 39.68 -44.16 -3.88
N PRO A 62 40.71 -43.49 -4.44
CA PRO A 62 41.98 -44.20 -4.56
C PRO A 62 43.25 -43.37 -4.29
N THR A 63 44.24 -44.14 -3.86
CA THR A 63 45.71 -44.04 -3.80
C THR A 63 46.47 -42.91 -4.54
N ASP A 64 47.30 -42.23 -3.73
CA ASP A 64 48.77 -42.04 -3.78
C ASP A 64 49.50 -41.30 -4.94
N ASN A 65 50.48 -40.50 -4.48
CA ASN A 65 51.66 -39.89 -5.11
C ASN A 65 51.54 -38.55 -5.88
N GLY A 66 52.26 -37.54 -5.37
CA GLY A 66 52.77 -36.41 -6.14
C GLY A 66 52.95 -35.10 -5.36
N ILE A 67 54.15 -34.88 -4.82
CA ILE A 67 54.58 -33.60 -4.22
C ILE A 67 54.79 -32.56 -5.32
N GLY A 68 54.20 -31.36 -5.17
CA GLY A 68 54.47 -30.20 -6.02
C GLY A 68 53.97 -28.90 -5.39
N HIS A 69 54.90 -28.04 -4.95
CA HIS A 69 54.64 -26.67 -4.53
C HIS A 69 54.37 -25.76 -5.74
N ALA A 70 53.29 -24.95 -5.71
CA ALA A 70 53.21 -23.69 -6.46
C ALA A 70 52.07 -22.78 -5.95
N GLU A 71 52.46 -21.62 -5.39
CA GLU A 71 51.84 -20.28 -5.33
C GLU A 71 50.30 -20.09 -5.21
N PRO A 72 49.79 -19.24 -4.27
CA PRO A 72 48.37 -18.97 -4.15
C PRO A 72 47.82 -18.05 -5.26
N ASP A 73 46.69 -18.48 -5.84
CA ASP A 73 45.92 -17.83 -6.89
C ASP A 73 45.41 -16.43 -6.44
N GLU A 74 45.72 -15.38 -7.23
CA GLU A 74 45.34 -13.97 -7.01
C GLU A 74 43.81 -13.75 -6.80
N LYS A 75 42.99 -14.76 -7.08
CA LYS A 75 41.54 -14.75 -6.83
C LYS A 75 41.18 -14.87 -5.35
N GLU A 76 42.07 -15.35 -4.49
CA GLU A 76 41.78 -15.49 -3.05
C GLU A 76 41.89 -14.16 -2.28
N ILE A 77 42.65 -13.20 -2.80
CA ILE A 77 42.88 -11.89 -2.16
C ILE A 77 41.67 -10.94 -2.31
N LYS A 78 40.80 -11.15 -3.31
CA LYS A 78 39.61 -10.29 -3.54
C LYS A 78 38.34 -10.69 -2.78
N LYS A 79 38.36 -11.73 -1.94
CA LYS A 79 37.20 -12.16 -1.12
C LYS A 79 37.17 -11.56 0.29
N ARG A 80 38.18 -10.79 0.71
CA ARG A 80 38.19 -10.11 2.01
C ARG A 80 37.72 -8.67 1.85
N GLY A 81 36.47 -8.38 2.23
CA GLY A 81 36.05 -7.00 2.54
C GLY A 81 34.72 -6.50 1.99
N ARG A 82 33.80 -7.33 1.47
CA ARG A 82 32.40 -6.86 1.36
C ARG A 82 31.79 -6.83 2.75
N ARG A 83 31.90 -5.69 3.44
CA ARG A 83 31.12 -5.40 4.66
C ARG A 83 29.67 -5.79 4.38
N ALA A 84 29.09 -6.64 5.23
CA ALA A 84 27.68 -7.00 5.13
C ALA A 84 26.85 -5.71 5.16
N ALA A 85 25.89 -5.58 4.24
CA ALA A 85 25.00 -4.43 4.22
C ALA A 85 24.28 -4.32 5.58
N PRO A 86 24.11 -3.09 6.12
CA PRO A 86 23.45 -2.92 7.40
C PRO A 86 22.02 -3.48 7.35
N ALA A 87 21.59 -4.14 8.43
CA ALA A 87 20.26 -4.74 8.49
C ALA A 87 19.18 -3.67 8.31
N SER A 88 18.24 -3.91 7.39
CA SER A 88 17.20 -2.96 7.04
C SER A 88 15.90 -3.67 6.68
N VAL A 89 14.78 -2.98 6.87
CA VAL A 89 13.45 -3.41 6.44
C VAL A 89 13.01 -2.57 5.25
N PRO A 90 12.52 -3.17 4.15
CA PRO A 90 12.03 -2.40 3.01
C PRO A 90 10.78 -1.60 3.41
N ASP A 91 10.70 -0.34 2.99
CA ASP A 91 9.49 0.45 3.20
C ASP A 91 8.34 -0.12 2.38
N GLU A 92 7.16 -0.24 3.00
CA GLU A 92 5.97 -0.69 2.29
C GLU A 92 5.55 0.33 1.24
N PHE A 93 5.37 -0.15 0.01
CA PHE A 93 4.90 0.67 -1.10
C PHE A 93 3.71 0.01 -1.80
N PHE A 94 2.63 0.78 -1.94
CA PHE A 94 1.43 0.38 -2.66
C PHE A 94 1.03 1.53 -3.58
N GLY A 95 1.11 1.32 -4.89
CA GLY A 95 0.87 2.35 -5.88
C GLY A 95 -0.04 1.89 -7.01
N VAL A 96 -0.89 2.81 -7.47
CA VAL A 96 -1.74 2.65 -8.66
C VAL A 96 -1.31 3.67 -9.70
N TYR A 97 -0.90 3.20 -10.87
CA TYR A 97 -0.29 4.02 -11.91
C TYR A 97 -1.12 4.09 -13.18
N CYS A 98 -0.85 5.11 -13.98
CA CYS A 98 -1.36 5.23 -15.35
C CYS A 98 -0.18 5.21 -16.34
N LEU A 99 -0.24 4.28 -17.29
CA LEU A 99 0.65 4.22 -18.45
C LEU A 99 0.04 4.95 -19.64
N ILE A 100 0.90 5.44 -20.53
CA ILE A 100 0.54 5.86 -21.89
C ILE A 100 1.40 5.06 -22.88
N SER A 101 0.76 4.48 -23.90
CA SER A 101 1.48 3.85 -25.01
C SER A 101 2.09 4.89 -25.93
N ARG A 102 3.38 4.74 -26.22
CA ARG A 102 4.15 5.48 -27.23
C ARG A 102 4.33 4.67 -28.51
N SER A 103 3.49 3.67 -28.74
CA SER A 103 3.54 2.86 -29.95
C SER A 103 3.44 3.73 -31.21
N PRO A 104 4.26 3.47 -32.25
CA PRO A 104 4.11 4.14 -33.54
C PRO A 104 2.80 3.74 -34.24
N ASN A 105 2.22 2.60 -33.87
CA ASN A 105 0.94 2.15 -34.40
C ASN A 105 -0.20 3.05 -33.88
N LYS A 106 -0.88 3.73 -34.81
CA LYS A 106 -2.00 4.65 -34.52
C LYS A 106 -3.13 4.05 -33.68
N TYR A 107 -3.34 2.73 -33.74
CA TYR A 107 -4.38 2.05 -32.95
C TYR A 107 -4.02 1.89 -31.47
N PHE A 108 -2.73 1.98 -31.13
CA PHE A 108 -2.24 1.83 -29.76
C PHE A 108 -1.67 3.13 -29.19
N LYS A 109 -1.17 4.02 -30.05
CA LYS A 109 -0.64 5.33 -29.67
C LYS A 109 -1.59 6.06 -28.73
N ASN A 110 -1.03 6.60 -27.64
CA ASN A 110 -1.73 7.34 -26.60
C ASN A 110 -2.83 6.57 -25.84
N ARG A 111 -2.94 5.23 -25.99
CA ARG A 111 -3.82 4.45 -25.13
C ARG A 111 -3.28 4.40 -23.72
N CYS A 112 -4.19 4.39 -22.76
CA CYS A 112 -3.84 4.29 -21.36
C CYS A 112 -4.05 2.88 -20.82
N TYR A 113 -3.23 2.52 -19.84
CA TYR A 113 -3.39 1.33 -19.02
C TYR A 113 -3.26 1.73 -17.55
N ILE A 114 -4.20 1.30 -16.71
CA ILE A 114 -4.15 1.52 -15.26
C ILE A 114 -3.76 0.21 -14.61
N GLY A 115 -2.83 0.24 -13.66
CA GLY A 115 -2.44 -0.95 -12.92
C GLY A 115 -1.93 -0.66 -11.52
N TYR A 116 -1.75 -1.72 -10.76
CA TYR A 116 -1.21 -1.69 -9.39
C TYR A 116 0.21 -2.27 -9.34
N THR A 117 1.05 -1.74 -8.44
CA THR A 117 2.40 -2.25 -8.18
C THR A 117 2.89 -1.94 -6.77
N VAL A 118 3.83 -2.76 -6.29
CA VAL A 118 4.67 -2.50 -5.11
C VAL A 118 6.07 -2.02 -5.50
N ASP A 119 6.40 -2.03 -6.78
CA ASP A 119 7.70 -1.63 -7.35
C ASP A 119 7.48 -1.05 -8.76
N PRO A 120 7.36 0.28 -8.89
CA PRO A 120 7.08 0.94 -10.17
C PRO A 120 8.19 0.73 -11.20
N ASN A 121 9.45 0.78 -10.76
CA ASN A 121 10.62 0.66 -11.63
C ASN A 121 10.71 -0.73 -12.25
N ARG A 122 10.46 -1.78 -11.46
CA ARG A 122 10.35 -3.15 -11.98
C ARG A 122 9.14 -3.29 -12.90
N ARG A 123 7.98 -2.77 -12.51
CA ARG A 123 6.73 -2.96 -13.25
C ARG A 123 6.76 -2.34 -14.63
N ILE A 124 7.35 -1.14 -14.80
CA ILE A 124 7.45 -0.55 -16.14
C ILE A 124 8.34 -1.37 -17.08
N ARG A 125 9.45 -1.93 -16.57
CA ARG A 125 10.30 -2.83 -17.35
C ARG A 125 9.55 -4.09 -17.80
N GLN A 126 8.74 -4.68 -16.91
CA GLN A 126 7.90 -5.84 -17.25
C GLN A 126 6.91 -5.53 -18.38
N HIS A 127 6.24 -4.37 -18.34
CA HIS A 127 5.33 -3.96 -19.42
C HIS A 127 6.04 -3.79 -20.76
N ASN A 128 7.26 -3.23 -20.75
CA ASN A 128 8.03 -2.99 -21.98
C ASN A 128 8.74 -4.25 -22.51
N ALA A 129 9.06 -5.21 -21.64
CA ALA A 129 9.62 -6.50 -22.04
C ALA A 129 8.55 -7.45 -22.63
N GLY A 130 7.28 -7.31 -22.23
CA GLY A 130 6.16 -8.10 -22.73
C GLY A 130 5.65 -9.15 -21.74
N LYS A 131 4.56 -9.84 -22.11
CA LYS A 131 3.83 -10.73 -21.18
C LYS A 131 4.65 -11.91 -20.68
N GLN A 132 5.57 -12.44 -21.48
CA GLN A 132 6.44 -13.55 -21.06
C GLN A 132 7.38 -13.17 -19.90
N PHE A 133 7.60 -11.88 -19.65
CA PHE A 133 8.44 -11.38 -18.55
C PHE A 133 7.60 -10.78 -17.40
N GLY A 134 6.33 -11.15 -17.30
CA GLY A 134 5.41 -10.68 -16.26
C GLY A 134 4.69 -9.37 -16.59
N GLY A 135 4.76 -8.90 -17.83
CA GLY A 135 3.93 -7.80 -18.31
C GLY A 135 2.45 -8.19 -18.41
N ALA A 136 1.53 -7.23 -18.24
CA ALA A 136 0.11 -7.54 -18.40
C ALA A 136 -0.23 -7.89 -19.84
N SER A 137 -1.05 -8.92 -20.06
CA SER A 137 -1.51 -9.32 -21.41
C SER A 137 -2.12 -8.15 -22.20
N ARG A 138 -2.85 -7.25 -21.54
CA ARG A 138 -3.44 -6.05 -22.18
C ARG A 138 -2.43 -5.02 -22.66
N THR A 139 -1.18 -5.11 -22.22
CA THR A 139 -0.08 -4.20 -22.60
C THR A 139 0.90 -4.81 -23.60
N ASP A 140 0.80 -6.11 -23.85
CA ASP A 140 1.70 -6.87 -24.71
C ASP A 140 1.66 -6.37 -26.17
N HIS A 141 2.84 -6.21 -26.80
CA HIS A 141 3.01 -5.72 -28.18
C HIS A 141 2.35 -4.35 -28.50
N ARG A 142 2.03 -3.58 -27.47
CA ARG A 142 1.33 -2.28 -27.57
C ARG A 142 2.16 -1.13 -27.02
N GLY A 143 3.42 -1.40 -26.67
CA GLY A 143 4.38 -0.43 -26.18
C GLY A 143 5.19 0.27 -27.29
N PRO A 144 6.29 0.96 -26.93
CA PRO A 144 6.78 1.12 -25.56
C PRO A 144 5.78 1.93 -24.70
N TRP A 145 5.78 1.69 -23.41
CA TRP A 145 4.92 2.32 -22.42
C TRP A 145 5.73 3.30 -21.58
N ASP A 146 5.14 4.46 -21.31
CA ASP A 146 5.60 5.39 -20.30
C ASP A 146 4.68 5.32 -19.09
N MET A 147 5.24 5.26 -17.89
CA MET A 147 4.48 5.44 -16.65
C MET A 147 4.43 6.94 -16.34
N VAL A 148 3.27 7.56 -16.52
CA VAL A 148 3.16 9.03 -16.49
C VAL A 148 2.91 9.54 -15.08
N CYS A 149 2.04 8.87 -14.33
CA CYS A 149 1.74 9.20 -12.94
C CYS A 149 1.47 7.96 -12.11
N ILE A 150 1.65 8.10 -10.80
CA ILE A 150 1.33 7.08 -9.81
C ILE A 150 0.73 7.72 -8.55
N ILE A 151 -0.35 7.13 -8.07
CA ILE A 151 -0.98 7.47 -6.79
C ILE A 151 -0.52 6.42 -5.79
N HIS A 152 0.08 6.83 -4.69
CA HIS A 152 0.65 5.91 -3.70
C HIS A 152 0.44 6.42 -2.27
N GLY A 153 0.93 5.67 -1.29
CA GLY A 153 0.64 5.90 0.13
C GLY A 153 -0.63 5.19 0.62
N PHE A 154 -1.16 4.24 -0.15
CA PHE A 154 -2.27 3.40 0.30
C PHE A 154 -1.85 2.59 1.54
N PRO A 155 -2.76 2.36 2.50
CA PRO A 155 -2.43 1.67 3.75
C PRO A 155 -2.17 0.16 3.57
N ASN A 156 -2.62 -0.42 2.46
CA ASN A 156 -2.43 -1.82 2.10
C ASN A 156 -2.82 -2.06 0.63
N SER A 157 -2.49 -3.25 0.13
CA SER A 157 -2.82 -3.70 -1.22
C SER A 157 -4.32 -3.69 -1.51
N VAL A 158 -5.18 -4.06 -0.55
CA VAL A 158 -6.63 -4.11 -0.75
C VAL A 158 -7.21 -2.72 -1.06
N SER A 159 -6.75 -1.69 -0.33
CA SER A 159 -7.16 -0.31 -0.58
C SER A 159 -6.72 0.17 -1.96
N ALA A 160 -5.47 -0.13 -2.35
CA ALA A 160 -4.92 0.20 -3.66
C ALA A 160 -5.66 -0.52 -4.80
N LEU A 161 -5.92 -1.82 -4.66
CA LEU A 161 -6.64 -2.62 -5.66
C LEU A 161 -8.10 -2.15 -5.83
N ARG A 162 -8.76 -1.73 -4.75
CA ARG A 162 -10.10 -1.11 -4.84
C ARG A 162 -10.07 0.21 -5.60
N PHE A 163 -9.00 1.00 -5.43
CA PHE A 163 -8.78 2.23 -6.22
C PHE A 163 -8.52 1.88 -7.69
N GLU A 164 -7.60 0.95 -7.97
CA GLU A 164 -7.27 0.52 -9.33
C GLU A 164 -8.49 0.04 -10.11
N TRP A 165 -9.31 -0.84 -9.51
CA TRP A 165 -10.52 -1.34 -10.14
C TRP A 165 -11.52 -0.22 -10.46
N ALA A 166 -11.75 0.72 -9.53
CA ALA A 166 -12.68 1.83 -9.74
C ALA A 166 -12.17 2.81 -10.81
N TRP A 167 -10.85 3.00 -10.91
CA TRP A 167 -10.24 3.85 -11.94
C TRP A 167 -10.32 3.21 -13.33
N GLN A 168 -10.19 1.89 -13.41
CA GLN A 168 -10.42 1.14 -14.64
C GLN A 168 -11.90 1.16 -15.08
N ASN A 169 -12.83 1.08 -14.11
CA ASN A 169 -14.27 0.88 -14.34
C ASN A 169 -15.14 1.99 -13.70
N PRO A 170 -14.99 3.26 -14.11
CA PRO A 170 -15.70 4.38 -13.47
C PRO A 170 -17.23 4.30 -13.59
N ASP A 171 -17.73 3.72 -14.68
CA ASP A 171 -19.15 3.49 -14.97
C ASP A 171 -19.77 2.41 -14.08
N LYS A 172 -18.96 1.46 -13.59
CA LYS A 172 -19.42 0.36 -12.71
C LYS A 172 -19.17 0.65 -11.24
N SER A 173 -18.24 1.54 -10.94
CA SER A 173 -17.92 1.90 -9.56
C SER A 173 -19.10 2.60 -8.90
N ARG A 174 -19.59 2.05 -7.79
CA ARG A 174 -20.66 2.66 -6.97
C ARG A 174 -20.38 4.12 -6.60
N ARG A 175 -19.11 4.50 -6.50
CA ARG A 175 -18.68 5.85 -6.11
C ARG A 175 -18.64 6.84 -7.27
N LEU A 176 -18.57 6.36 -8.50
CA LEU A 176 -18.34 7.19 -9.69
C LEU A 176 -19.47 7.11 -10.70
N ARG A 177 -20.30 6.05 -10.65
CA ARG A 177 -21.38 5.82 -11.61
C ARG A 177 -22.36 7.00 -11.68
N SER A 178 -22.74 7.57 -10.54
CA SER A 178 -23.65 8.71 -10.48
C SER A 178 -23.09 9.97 -11.15
N LEU A 179 -21.76 10.12 -11.20
CA LEU A 179 -21.09 11.25 -11.85
C LEU A 179 -21.15 11.17 -13.38
N SER A 180 -21.54 10.02 -13.94
CA SER A 180 -21.73 9.81 -15.38
C SER A 180 -20.57 10.33 -16.25
N LEU A 181 -19.33 10.11 -15.79
CA LEU A 181 -18.12 10.67 -16.42
C LEU A 181 -17.95 10.15 -17.86
N LYS A 182 -17.97 11.06 -18.83
CA LYS A 182 -17.66 10.80 -20.25
C LYS A 182 -16.43 11.57 -20.69
N LYS A 183 -15.68 11.00 -21.63
CA LYS A 183 -14.54 11.66 -22.28
C LYS A 183 -15.04 12.78 -23.18
N LYS A 184 -14.50 13.99 -23.03
CA LYS A 184 -14.82 15.12 -23.91
C LYS A 184 -14.16 14.94 -25.29
N GLN A 185 -14.70 15.55 -26.33
CA GLN A 185 -14.23 15.36 -27.71
C GLN A 185 -12.73 15.67 -27.89
N LYS A 186 -12.28 16.83 -27.38
CA LYS A 186 -10.88 17.29 -27.44
C LYS A 186 -10.00 16.81 -26.27
N GLU A 187 -10.55 16.03 -25.34
CA GLU A 187 -9.80 15.51 -24.19
C GLU A 187 -8.95 14.31 -24.62
N SER A 188 -7.68 14.26 -24.23
CA SER A 188 -6.84 13.09 -24.48
C SER A 188 -7.31 11.89 -23.62
N ALA A 189 -6.94 10.67 -24.02
CA ALA A 189 -7.26 9.49 -23.21
C ALA A 189 -6.65 9.60 -21.79
N PHE A 190 -5.45 10.17 -21.69
CA PHE A 190 -4.78 10.40 -20.42
C PHE A 190 -5.46 11.48 -19.59
N ALA A 191 -5.80 12.64 -20.17
CA ALA A 191 -6.50 13.71 -19.46
C ALA A 191 -7.83 13.22 -18.88
N PHE A 192 -8.56 12.39 -19.63
CA PHE A 192 -9.77 11.75 -19.13
C PHE A 192 -9.51 10.84 -17.92
N ARG A 193 -8.47 10.00 -17.99
CA ARG A 193 -8.09 9.12 -16.86
C ARG A 193 -7.61 9.91 -15.66
N PHE A 194 -6.85 10.97 -15.86
CA PHE A 194 -6.42 11.87 -14.81
C PHE A 194 -7.61 12.56 -14.12
N ARG A 195 -8.59 13.06 -14.88
CA ARG A 195 -9.81 13.64 -14.32
C ARG A 195 -10.62 12.64 -13.50
N ILE A 196 -10.73 11.38 -13.95
CA ILE A 196 -11.34 10.30 -13.14
C ILE A 196 -10.59 10.14 -11.82
N ALA A 197 -9.25 10.10 -11.85
CA ALA A 197 -8.46 10.01 -10.63
C ALA A 197 -8.69 11.22 -9.70
N CYS A 198 -8.83 12.44 -10.22
CA CYS A 198 -9.15 13.63 -9.44
C CYS A 198 -10.50 13.51 -8.72
N HIS A 199 -11.54 13.00 -9.40
CA HIS A 199 -12.82 12.67 -8.75
C HIS A 199 -12.65 11.62 -7.65
N MET A 200 -11.85 10.59 -7.89
CA MET A 200 -11.60 9.52 -6.92
C MET A 200 -10.87 10.05 -5.68
N LEU A 201 -9.84 10.88 -5.85
CA LEU A 201 -9.10 11.51 -4.75
C LEU A 201 -9.99 12.46 -3.93
N ASN A 202 -11.09 12.95 -4.50
CA ASN A 202 -12.11 13.75 -3.84
C ASN A 202 -13.33 12.95 -3.33
N SER A 203 -13.32 11.62 -3.44
CA SER A 203 -14.43 10.76 -3.04
C SER A 203 -14.05 9.83 -1.89
N ASP A 204 -15.01 9.50 -1.01
CA ASP A 204 -14.80 8.52 0.05
C ASP A 204 -14.61 7.11 -0.49
N PRO A 205 -13.72 6.29 0.09
CA PRO A 205 -12.93 6.57 1.30
C PRO A 205 -11.59 7.25 0.99
N TRP A 206 -11.25 7.43 -0.28
CA TRP A 206 -9.90 7.81 -0.71
C TRP A 206 -9.53 9.23 -0.31
N ARG A 207 -10.51 10.14 -0.28
CA ARG A 207 -10.32 11.53 0.19
C ARG A 207 -9.88 11.68 1.65
N ARG A 208 -9.95 10.62 2.45
CA ARG A 208 -9.51 10.61 3.86
C ARG A 208 -8.18 9.89 4.06
N LEU A 209 -7.58 9.37 2.97
CA LEU A 209 -6.29 8.71 3.00
C LEU A 209 -5.19 9.73 2.72
N SER A 210 -4.06 9.60 3.42
CA SER A 210 -2.85 10.41 3.20
C SER A 210 -2.07 9.95 1.96
N LEU A 211 -2.74 10.02 0.80
CA LEU A 211 -2.21 9.62 -0.49
C LEU A 211 -1.31 10.72 -1.06
N THR A 212 -0.38 10.28 -1.92
CA THR A 212 0.45 11.16 -2.72
C THR A 212 0.15 10.90 -4.20
N PHE A 213 -0.18 11.96 -4.93
CA PHE A 213 -0.16 11.94 -6.38
C PHE A 213 1.25 12.28 -6.86
N ARG A 214 1.87 11.43 -7.66
CA ARG A 214 3.23 11.65 -8.16
C ARG A 214 3.25 11.69 -9.69
N TRP A 215 3.76 12.79 -10.24
CA TRP A 215 4.13 12.89 -11.64
C TRP A 215 5.49 12.20 -11.86
N LEU A 216 5.50 11.16 -12.68
CA LEU A 216 6.73 10.43 -13.02
C LEU A 216 7.36 10.95 -14.31
N LEU A 217 6.54 11.53 -15.19
CA LEU A 217 6.98 12.14 -16.43
C LEU A 217 6.53 13.62 -16.47
N PRO A 218 7.41 14.58 -16.09
CA PRO A 218 7.07 16.00 -16.01
C PRO A 218 6.54 16.59 -17.33
N SER A 219 7.03 16.11 -18.48
CA SER A 219 6.57 16.55 -19.80
C SER A 219 5.12 16.20 -20.13
N SER A 220 4.48 15.34 -19.33
CA SER A 220 3.07 14.96 -19.46
C SER A 220 2.21 15.47 -18.30
N GLU A 221 2.76 16.34 -17.46
CA GLU A 221 2.03 16.99 -16.37
C GLU A 221 0.94 17.92 -16.93
N ILE A 222 -0.24 17.83 -16.34
CA ILE A 222 -1.38 18.71 -16.63
C ILE A 222 -1.94 19.24 -15.31
N ALA A 223 -2.47 20.47 -15.35
CA ALA A 223 -3.03 21.10 -14.16
C ALA A 223 -4.22 20.29 -13.60
N PHE A 224 -4.32 20.24 -12.28
CA PHE A 224 -5.52 19.71 -11.62
C PHE A 224 -6.73 20.56 -12.00
N PRO A 225 -7.90 19.96 -12.25
CA PRO A 225 -9.12 20.74 -12.50
C PRO A 225 -9.42 21.65 -11.30
N PRO A 226 -9.66 22.97 -11.49
CA PRO A 226 -9.94 23.89 -10.39
C PRO A 226 -11.13 23.49 -9.52
N GLU A 227 -12.10 22.79 -10.11
CA GLU A 227 -13.29 22.25 -9.46
C GLU A 227 -13.04 20.97 -8.64
N LEU A 228 -11.86 20.37 -8.76
CA LEU A 228 -11.43 19.16 -8.05
C LEU A 228 -10.03 19.34 -7.44
N PRO A 229 -9.83 20.32 -6.54
CA PRO A 229 -8.55 20.50 -5.90
C PRO A 229 -8.20 19.27 -5.06
N LEU A 230 -6.90 18.98 -4.89
CA LEU A 230 -6.49 17.98 -3.93
C LEU A 230 -6.65 18.51 -2.50
N SER A 231 -7.04 17.63 -1.58
CA SER A 231 -7.17 18.00 -0.18
C SER A 231 -5.78 18.34 0.43
N PRO A 232 -5.69 19.29 1.38
CA PRO A 232 -4.41 19.76 1.92
C PRO A 232 -3.50 18.70 2.58
N HIS A 233 -4.08 17.58 3.02
CA HIS A 233 -3.35 16.46 3.61
C HIS A 233 -2.80 15.46 2.59
N MET A 234 -3.13 15.62 1.31
CA MET A 234 -2.56 14.87 0.20
C MET A 234 -1.40 15.67 -0.40
N SER A 235 -0.39 14.96 -0.89
CA SER A 235 0.81 15.59 -1.47
C SER A 235 0.87 15.41 -2.98
N VAL A 236 1.42 16.39 -3.68
CA VAL A 236 1.84 16.28 -5.08
C VAL A 236 3.36 16.19 -5.13
N ALA A 237 3.88 15.10 -5.69
CA ALA A 237 5.30 14.87 -5.86
C ALA A 237 5.68 14.77 -7.34
N ARG A 238 6.97 14.90 -7.64
CA ARG A 238 7.53 14.78 -8.99
C ARG A 238 8.76 13.88 -8.99
N GLY A 239 9.06 13.29 -10.15
CA GLY A 239 10.20 12.40 -10.34
C GLY A 239 9.90 10.95 -9.95
N LEU A 240 10.85 10.06 -10.25
CA LEU A 240 10.73 8.62 -10.07
C LEU A 240 10.43 8.22 -8.61
N VAL A 241 9.87 7.03 -8.43
CA VAL A 241 9.74 6.45 -7.09
C VAL A 241 11.07 5.81 -6.71
N GLU A 242 11.67 6.32 -5.65
CA GLU A 242 12.84 5.74 -5.02
C GLU A 242 12.41 4.60 -4.09
N LYS A 243 13.10 3.48 -4.18
CA LYS A 243 12.90 2.37 -3.24
C LYS A 243 13.74 2.67 -2.02
N THR A 244 13.08 2.94 -0.90
CA THR A 244 13.74 3.20 0.38
C THR A 244 13.63 1.98 1.30
N SER A 245 14.65 1.79 2.12
CA SER A 245 14.61 0.86 3.25
C SER A 245 14.90 1.62 4.52
N THR A 246 14.36 1.15 5.64
CA THR A 246 14.65 1.70 6.96
C THR A 246 15.67 0.82 7.67
N LEU A 247 16.72 1.43 8.20
CA LEU A 247 17.72 0.73 9.02
C LEU A 247 17.08 0.18 10.30
N VAL A 248 17.39 -1.08 10.61
CA VAL A 248 17.04 -1.69 11.89
C VAL A 248 18.12 -1.29 12.89
N PRO A 249 17.78 -0.67 14.04
CA PRO A 249 18.77 -0.39 15.07
C PRO A 249 19.36 -1.70 15.61
N GLN A 250 20.68 -1.74 15.75
CA GLN A 250 21.44 -2.96 16.06
C GLN A 250 21.86 -3.05 17.53
N LEU A 251 21.77 -1.94 18.28
CA LEU A 251 22.22 -1.86 19.67
C LEU A 251 21.04 -1.68 20.64
N PRO A 252 21.06 -2.30 21.84
CA PRO A 252 19.99 -2.18 22.83
C PRO A 252 19.66 -0.74 23.23
N GLU A 253 20.67 0.13 23.31
CA GLU A 253 20.54 1.53 23.76
C GLU A 253 19.76 2.39 22.76
N GLN A 254 19.60 1.90 21.53
CA GLN A 254 18.80 2.56 20.50
C GLN A 254 17.30 2.27 20.64
N TYR A 255 16.89 1.46 21.61
CA TYR A 255 15.50 1.14 21.91
C TYR A 255 15.08 1.74 23.25
N ILE A 256 13.84 2.24 23.30
CA ILE A 256 13.21 2.74 24.52
C ILE A 256 12.00 1.89 24.89
N TYR A 257 11.71 1.81 26.18
CA TYR A 257 10.46 1.22 26.64
C TYR A 257 9.26 2.02 26.13
N ILE A 258 8.20 1.32 25.76
CA ILE A 258 6.91 1.91 25.44
C ILE A 258 6.41 2.63 26.70
N ARG A 259 6.42 3.96 26.64
CA ARG A 259 5.88 4.83 27.71
C ARG A 259 4.37 4.61 27.87
N LYS A 260 3.86 4.91 29.06
CA LYS A 260 2.42 5.00 29.32
C LYS A 260 1.76 6.01 28.38
N CYS A 261 0.51 5.75 28.03
CA CYS A 261 -0.26 6.62 27.17
C CYS A 261 -0.37 8.02 27.77
N ALA A 262 0.04 9.03 27.04
CA ALA A 262 0.05 10.43 27.48
C ALA A 262 -1.35 11.05 27.66
N ILE A 263 -2.43 10.34 27.30
CA ILE A 263 -3.83 10.78 27.46
C ILE A 263 -4.50 10.08 28.66
N CYS A 264 -4.52 8.74 28.70
CA CYS A 264 -5.21 7.98 29.75
C CYS A 264 -4.29 7.49 30.87
N SER A 265 -2.98 7.71 30.77
CA SER A 265 -1.96 7.30 31.74
C SER A 265 -1.83 5.78 31.97
N GLN A 266 -2.50 4.95 31.17
CA GLN A 266 -2.40 3.49 31.22
C GLN A 266 -1.26 2.95 30.34
N THR A 267 -0.79 1.74 30.64
CA THR A 267 0.24 1.06 29.85
C THR A 267 -0.28 0.72 28.45
N ILE A 268 0.60 0.82 27.45
CA ILE A 268 0.32 0.37 26.07
C ILE A 268 1.01 -0.99 25.90
N SER A 269 0.22 -2.06 25.82
CA SER A 269 0.76 -3.42 25.89
C SER A 269 1.28 -3.96 24.57
N LYS A 270 0.88 -3.37 23.43
CA LYS A 270 1.22 -3.84 22.09
C LYS A 270 1.62 -2.69 21.18
N ILE A 271 2.60 -2.92 20.30
CA ILE A 271 3.00 -1.95 19.25
C ILE A 271 1.81 -1.65 18.31
N SER A 272 0.92 -2.64 18.07
CA SER A 272 -0.29 -2.45 17.25
C SER A 272 -1.31 -1.47 17.85
N GLU A 273 -1.20 -1.16 19.14
CA GLU A 273 -2.03 -0.16 19.81
C GLU A 273 -1.30 1.19 19.97
N LEU A 274 0.01 1.23 19.74
CA LEU A 274 0.87 2.39 19.92
C LEU A 274 0.84 3.31 18.70
N VAL A 275 0.62 4.60 18.93
CA VAL A 275 1.08 5.67 18.04
C VAL A 275 1.97 6.61 18.85
N ARG A 276 3.03 7.11 18.24
CA ARG A 276 3.99 8.01 18.90
C ARG A 276 4.06 9.35 18.17
N CYS A 277 4.37 10.40 18.91
CA CYS A 277 4.62 11.72 18.32
C CYS A 277 5.88 11.66 17.44
N THR A 278 5.76 12.06 16.17
CA THR A 278 6.86 12.07 15.18
C THR A 278 7.48 13.47 14.98
N ALA A 279 7.08 14.45 15.79
CA ALA A 279 7.54 15.83 15.67
C ALA A 279 9.04 15.96 15.98
N GLN A 280 9.81 16.50 15.02
CA GLN A 280 11.27 16.56 15.07
C GLN A 280 11.81 17.70 15.96
N GLN A 281 11.06 18.79 16.10
CA GLN A 281 11.55 20.05 16.68
C GLN A 281 11.42 20.11 18.22
N GLN A 282 10.74 19.15 18.86
CA GLN A 282 10.29 19.31 20.26
C GLN A 282 10.59 18.12 21.18
N SER A 283 11.45 17.17 20.77
CA SER A 283 11.86 15.99 21.57
C SER A 283 10.72 15.28 22.34
N CYS A 284 9.48 15.38 21.85
CA CYS A 284 8.27 15.12 22.64
C CYS A 284 8.21 13.68 23.15
N GLY A 285 8.64 12.72 22.32
CA GLY A 285 8.76 11.30 22.69
C GLY A 285 7.48 10.65 23.25
N SER A 286 6.33 11.31 23.10
CA SER A 286 5.09 10.90 23.75
C SER A 286 4.44 9.75 23.01
N HIS A 287 3.98 8.77 23.78
CA HIS A 287 3.28 7.59 23.28
C HIS A 287 1.80 7.69 23.63
N PHE A 288 0.94 7.20 22.75
CA PHE A 288 -0.50 7.21 22.92
C PHE A 288 -1.07 5.87 22.48
N HIS A 289 -2.14 5.41 23.14
CA HIS A 289 -3.01 4.44 22.49
C HIS A 289 -3.62 5.10 21.25
N MET A 290 -3.61 4.39 20.11
CA MET A 290 -4.24 4.83 18.86
C MET A 290 -5.69 5.27 19.09
N ARG A 291 -6.44 4.50 19.88
CA ARG A 291 -7.85 4.81 20.20
C ARG A 291 -7.98 6.11 21.01
N CYS A 292 -7.11 6.33 21.99
CA CYS A 292 -7.12 7.56 22.79
C CYS A 292 -6.83 8.77 21.92
N LEU A 293 -5.75 8.76 21.14
CA LEU A 293 -5.39 9.88 20.29
C LEU A 293 -6.48 10.16 19.23
N SER A 294 -7.00 9.12 18.59
CA SER A 294 -8.11 9.26 17.63
C SER A 294 -9.33 9.94 18.25
N LYS A 295 -9.81 9.42 19.39
CA LYS A 295 -10.99 9.98 20.08
C LYS A 295 -10.78 11.43 20.53
N THR A 296 -9.62 11.74 21.11
CA THR A 296 -9.31 13.10 21.57
C THR A 296 -9.33 14.09 20.42
N VAL A 297 -8.70 13.75 19.29
CA VAL A 297 -8.64 14.63 18.11
C VAL A 297 -10.01 14.79 17.46
N LEU A 298 -10.76 13.70 17.31
CA LEU A 298 -12.10 13.73 16.73
C LEU A 298 -13.12 14.44 17.62
N ALA A 299 -12.97 14.38 18.94
CA ALA A 299 -13.79 15.16 19.86
C ALA A 299 -13.51 16.66 19.68
N ALA A 300 -12.24 17.05 19.57
CA ALA A 300 -11.85 18.43 19.34
C ALA A 300 -12.33 18.99 17.97
N SER A 301 -12.47 18.14 16.95
CA SER A 301 -13.02 18.52 15.63
C SER A 301 -14.53 18.29 15.48
N ASN A 302 -15.23 17.85 16.54
CA ASN A 302 -16.65 17.47 16.52
C ASN A 302 -16.99 16.38 15.47
N GLU A 303 -16.06 15.48 15.18
CA GLU A 303 -16.20 14.35 14.24
C GLU A 303 -16.31 12.99 14.95
N LEU A 304 -16.30 12.93 16.28
CA LEU A 304 -16.22 11.69 17.07
C LEU A 304 -17.29 10.65 16.73
N HIS A 305 -18.50 11.09 16.41
CA HIS A 305 -19.61 10.20 16.06
C HIS A 305 -19.74 9.95 14.54
N ALA A 306 -18.98 10.67 13.72
CA ALA A 306 -19.04 10.58 12.27
C ALA A 306 -17.86 9.80 11.67
N GLN A 307 -16.72 9.75 12.36
CA GLN A 307 -15.47 9.22 11.84
C GLN A 307 -14.79 8.30 12.85
N LEU A 308 -14.08 7.29 12.35
CA LEU A 308 -13.32 6.36 13.19
C LEU A 308 -11.91 6.86 13.51
N PHE A 309 -11.35 7.68 12.61
CA PHE A 309 -10.02 8.25 12.73
C PHE A 309 -9.96 9.64 12.09
N PRO A 310 -9.13 10.54 12.66
CA PRO A 310 -8.92 11.86 12.09
C PRO A 310 -8.07 11.75 10.82
N ILE A 311 -8.12 12.80 9.98
CA ILE A 311 -7.17 12.95 8.86
C ILE A 311 -5.84 13.53 9.36
N SER A 312 -5.94 14.48 10.28
CA SER A 312 -4.84 15.24 10.88
C SER A 312 -5.26 15.74 12.25
N GLY A 313 -4.29 16.14 13.07
CA GLY A 313 -4.56 16.68 14.40
C GLY A 313 -3.32 17.31 15.01
N LYS A 314 -3.41 17.68 16.28
CA LYS A 314 -2.28 18.17 17.08
C LYS A 314 -1.96 17.21 18.20
N CYS A 315 -0.67 17.04 18.49
CA CYS A 315 -0.20 16.23 19.60
C CYS A 315 -0.64 16.85 20.93
N PRO A 316 -1.41 16.17 21.81
CA PRO A 316 -1.87 16.74 23.08
C PRO A 316 -0.77 17.10 24.08
N LYS A 317 0.49 16.75 23.80
CA LYS A 317 1.64 17.02 24.68
C LYS A 317 2.54 18.16 24.22
N CYS A 318 2.71 18.35 22.91
CA CYS A 318 3.64 19.34 22.38
C CYS A 318 3.01 20.27 21.34
N ASP A 319 1.72 20.09 21.05
CA ASP A 319 0.94 20.82 20.05
C ASP A 319 1.41 20.68 18.59
N ALA A 320 2.46 19.90 18.34
CA ALA A 320 2.91 19.63 16.98
C ALA A 320 1.80 19.00 16.12
N THR A 321 1.62 19.55 14.92
CA THR A 321 0.66 19.04 13.93
C THR A 321 1.14 17.71 13.36
N PHE A 322 0.21 16.79 13.13
CA PHE A 322 0.49 15.52 12.46
C PHE A 322 -0.60 15.18 11.44
N ILE A 323 -0.22 14.35 10.46
CA ILE A 323 -1.15 13.66 9.58
C ILE A 323 -1.34 12.24 10.13
N TRP A 324 -2.59 11.79 10.28
CA TRP A 324 -2.89 10.49 10.87
C TRP A 324 -2.25 9.33 10.09
N GLY A 325 -2.27 9.41 8.76
CA GLY A 325 -1.63 8.41 7.90
C GLY A 325 -0.12 8.27 8.14
N ASP A 326 0.58 9.35 8.54
CA ASP A 326 2.01 9.27 8.90
C ASP A 326 2.24 8.53 10.21
N LEU A 327 1.37 8.74 11.22
CA LEU A 327 1.45 8.01 12.48
C LEU A 327 1.23 6.50 12.25
N ILE A 328 0.28 6.15 11.38
CA ILE A 328 0.03 4.75 11.02
C ILE A 328 1.20 4.16 10.23
N ARG A 329 1.81 4.92 9.31
CA ARG A 329 3.01 4.48 8.59
C ARG A 329 4.18 4.20 9.54
N ASP A 330 4.42 5.11 10.49
CA ASP A 330 5.44 4.90 11.53
C ASP A 330 5.13 3.67 12.39
N GLN A 331 3.88 3.47 12.84
CA GLN A 331 3.50 2.28 13.58
C GLN A 331 3.76 0.98 12.79
N ARG A 332 3.38 0.94 11.51
CA ARG A 332 3.62 -0.23 10.65
C ARG A 332 5.11 -0.52 10.50
N LEU A 333 5.92 0.52 10.39
CA LEU A 333 7.37 0.40 10.35
C LEU A 333 7.92 -0.14 11.67
N LEU A 334 7.42 0.30 12.83
CA LEU A 334 7.77 -0.26 14.13
C LEU A 334 7.44 -1.77 14.20
N LEU A 335 6.28 -2.19 13.69
CA LEU A 335 5.91 -3.62 13.63
C LEU A 335 6.84 -4.43 12.72
N SER A 336 7.32 -3.86 11.62
CA SER A 336 8.29 -4.52 10.73
C SER A 336 9.67 -4.62 11.38
N ILE A 337 10.12 -3.57 12.07
CA ILE A 337 11.39 -3.58 12.82
C ILE A 337 11.32 -4.57 13.98
N ASP A 338 10.21 -4.64 14.71
CA ASP A 338 10.03 -5.56 15.83
C ASP A 338 10.22 -7.03 15.41
N LYS A 339 9.83 -7.38 14.19
CA LYS A 339 10.05 -8.71 13.60
C LYS A 339 11.48 -8.96 13.12
N ALA A 340 12.21 -7.90 12.78
CA ALA A 340 13.54 -7.97 12.18
C ALA A 340 14.68 -7.61 13.15
N LYS A 341 14.36 -7.18 14.37
CA LYS A 341 15.35 -6.75 15.37
C LYS A 341 16.22 -7.94 15.83
N PRO A 342 17.50 -7.70 16.15
CA PRO A 342 18.36 -8.74 16.70
C PRO A 342 17.87 -9.19 18.08
N ILE A 343 18.20 -10.43 18.44
CA ILE A 343 17.98 -10.96 19.79
C ILE A 343 19.10 -10.42 20.68
N PHE A 344 18.74 -9.67 21.72
CA PHE A 344 19.70 -9.16 22.70
C PHE A 344 19.88 -10.19 23.82
N ILE A 345 21.09 -10.73 23.94
CA ILE A 345 21.47 -11.66 25.01
C ILE A 345 21.44 -10.86 26.33
N ASN A 346 20.61 -11.30 27.29
CA ASN A 346 20.33 -10.70 28.62
C ASN A 346 19.03 -9.90 28.78
N GLU A 347 18.15 -9.80 27.76
CA GLU A 347 16.83 -9.19 27.96
C GLU A 347 15.71 -10.24 27.90
N GLU A 348 15.11 -10.52 29.07
CA GLU A 348 13.82 -11.20 29.14
C GLU A 348 12.83 -10.49 28.20
N HIS A 349 12.33 -11.21 27.19
CA HIS A 349 11.21 -10.87 26.33
C HIS A 349 11.09 -9.37 26.00
N ALA A 350 11.75 -8.92 24.93
CA ALA A 350 11.72 -7.57 24.35
C ALA A 350 10.33 -7.09 23.84
N VAL A 351 9.23 -7.46 24.50
CA VAL A 351 7.82 -7.23 24.12
C VAL A 351 7.37 -5.78 24.35
N SER A 352 8.20 -4.94 24.98
CA SER A 352 7.82 -3.60 25.42
C SER A 352 8.78 -2.50 24.98
N LYS A 353 9.67 -2.76 24.01
CA LYS A 353 10.63 -1.78 23.49
C LYS A 353 10.38 -1.42 22.03
N VAL A 354 10.61 -0.16 21.68
CA VAL A 354 10.55 0.38 20.30
C VAL A 354 11.78 1.23 20.01
N PRO A 355 12.24 1.31 18.75
CA PRO A 355 13.32 2.21 18.36
C PRO A 355 13.12 3.65 18.86
N ALA A 356 14.17 4.24 19.41
CA ALA A 356 14.17 5.62 19.85
C ALA A 356 14.16 6.58 18.65
N GLY A 357 13.43 7.68 18.79
CA GLY A 357 13.48 8.79 17.84
C GLY A 357 13.12 8.42 16.39
N LYS A 358 13.69 9.17 15.46
CA LYS A 358 13.44 9.04 14.02
C LYS A 358 14.26 7.90 13.45
N LEU A 359 13.59 7.05 12.69
CA LEU A 359 14.24 5.95 11.98
C LEU A 359 14.98 6.47 10.75
N LEU A 360 16.19 5.95 10.55
CA LEU A 360 17.05 6.31 9.43
C LEU A 360 16.64 5.52 8.18
N LYS A 361 16.39 6.23 7.09
CA LYS A 361 16.09 5.65 5.78
C LYS A 361 17.34 5.67 4.90
N ILE A 362 17.52 4.61 4.12
CA ILE A 362 18.59 4.40 3.14
C ILE A 362 18.03 4.07 1.76
#